data_AF-A0A9X4I227-F1
#
_entry.id   AF-A0A9X4I227-F1
#
_cell.length_a   1.000
_cell.length_b   1.000
_cell.length_c   1.000
_cell.angle_alpha   90.00
_cell.angle_beta   90.00
_cell.angle_gamma   90.00
#
_symmetry.space_group_name_H-M   'P 1'
#
loop_
_entity.id
_entity.type
_entity.pdbx_description
1 polymer ?
#
loop_
_entity_poly.entity_id
_entity_poly.type
_entity_poly.pdbx_seq_one_letter_code
_entity_poly.pdbx_strand_id
1 'polypeptide(L)'
;MPKVITDQQTRDICRMINKWDSQHKLDWNTICLGAQEILGWSSPPTRQALNKKITIKLAYQAKKDSLRKEAERVTRLPRPKTIQDGAERIARLEKEIERLNLVNSKMAEVIRIISHNASSKFKRHELMKPIPPSKHA
;
A
#
# COMPACT_ATOMS: atom_id res chain seq x y z
N MET A 1 9.99 -34.97 -14.47
CA MET A 1 10.72 -33.70 -14.75
C MET A 1 10.60 -32.77 -13.55
N PRO A 2 11.61 -31.96 -13.22
CA PRO A 2 11.49 -30.95 -12.17
C PRO A 2 10.39 -29.96 -12.55
N LYS A 3 9.44 -29.69 -11.66
CA LYS A 3 8.40 -28.68 -11.90
C LYS A 3 9.06 -27.29 -11.88
N VAL A 4 9.03 -26.58 -13.00
CA VAL A 4 9.64 -25.24 -13.15
C VAL A 4 8.61 -24.18 -12.82
N ILE A 5 8.98 -23.22 -11.96
CA ILE A 5 8.17 -22.03 -11.68
C ILE A 5 8.51 -20.96 -12.71
N THR A 6 7.54 -20.60 -13.54
CA THR A 6 7.68 -19.59 -14.59
C THR A 6 7.76 -18.18 -14.00
N ASP A 7 8.21 -17.21 -14.79
CA ASP A 7 8.26 -15.82 -14.33
C ASP A 7 6.87 -15.24 -14.11
N GLN A 8 5.87 -15.68 -14.89
CA GLN A 8 4.48 -15.28 -14.68
C GLN A 8 3.97 -15.78 -13.32
N GLN A 9 4.15 -17.07 -13.04
CA GLN A 9 3.79 -17.65 -11.74
C GLN A 9 4.56 -17.00 -10.58
N THR A 10 5.83 -16.65 -10.81
CA THR A 10 6.64 -15.91 -9.83
C THR A 10 6.01 -14.54 -9.51
N ARG A 11 5.58 -13.80 -10.53
CA ARG A 11 4.87 -12.52 -10.34
C ARG A 11 3.54 -12.71 -9.62
N ASP A 12 2.78 -13.75 -9.95
CA ASP A 12 1.50 -14.05 -9.30
C ASP A 12 1.66 -14.36 -7.82
N ILE A 13 2.67 -15.18 -7.47
CA ILE A 13 3.02 -15.45 -6.07
C ILE A 13 3.44 -14.17 -5.35
N CYS A 14 4.24 -13.29 -5.98
CA CYS A 14 4.58 -12.00 -5.39
C CYS A 14 3.34 -11.11 -5.17
N ARG A 15 2.39 -11.10 -6.11
CA ARG A 15 1.12 -10.37 -5.95
C ARG A 15 0.30 -10.89 -4.78
N MET A 16 0.20 -12.21 -4.65
CA MET A 16 -0.46 -12.86 -3.51
C MET A 16 0.19 -12.44 -2.18
N ILE A 17 1.52 -12.52 -2.08
CA ILE A 17 2.27 -12.09 -0.88
C ILE A 17 2.04 -10.61 -0.58
N ASN A 18 2.09 -9.72 -1.58
CA ASN A 18 1.91 -8.29 -1.34
C ASN A 18 0.49 -7.95 -0.84
N LYS A 19 -0.52 -8.68 -1.32
CA LYS A 19 -1.92 -8.54 -0.91
C LYS A 19 -2.28 -9.34 0.35
N TRP A 20 -1.30 -9.97 1.01
CA TRP A 20 -1.56 -10.82 2.17
C TRP A 20 -2.28 -10.05 3.28
N ASP A 21 -3.32 -10.66 3.82
CA ASP A 21 -4.14 -10.12 4.89
C ASP A 21 -3.39 -10.17 6.23
N SER A 22 -3.41 -9.06 6.95
CA SER A 22 -2.81 -8.92 8.28
C SER A 22 -3.48 -9.79 9.35
N GLN A 23 -4.71 -10.26 9.14
CA GLN A 23 -5.40 -11.15 10.07
C GLN A 23 -4.82 -12.57 10.07
N HIS A 24 -4.11 -12.95 8.99
CA HIS A 24 -3.59 -14.30 8.80
C HIS A 24 -2.07 -14.32 8.98
N LYS A 25 -1.56 -15.39 9.59
CA LYS A 25 -0.12 -15.57 9.79
C LYS A 25 0.60 -15.69 8.45
N LEU A 26 1.52 -14.76 8.18
CA LEU A 26 2.42 -14.80 7.03
C LEU A 26 3.65 -15.67 7.36
N ASP A 27 3.64 -16.92 6.96
CA ASP A 27 4.79 -17.81 7.03
C ASP A 27 4.98 -18.64 5.76
N TRP A 28 6.10 -19.35 5.68
CA TRP A 28 6.42 -20.10 4.46
C TRP A 28 5.45 -21.26 4.21
N ASN A 29 4.83 -21.82 5.23
CA ASN A 29 3.87 -22.92 5.04
C ASN A 29 2.61 -22.37 4.38
N THR A 30 2.08 -21.24 4.88
CA THR A 30 0.90 -20.61 4.29
C THR A 30 1.13 -20.11 2.87
N ILE A 31 2.33 -19.60 2.57
CA ILE A 31 2.72 -19.21 1.21
C ILE A 31 2.86 -20.41 0.27
N CYS A 32 3.43 -21.52 0.74
CA CYS A 32 3.53 -22.73 -0.07
C CYS A 32 2.14 -23.27 -0.40
N LEU A 33 1.22 -23.27 0.56
CA LEU A 33 -0.17 -23.66 0.33
C LEU A 33 -0.87 -22.74 -0.70
N GLY A 34 -0.79 -21.42 -0.53
CA GLY A 34 -1.39 -20.48 -1.50
C GLY A 34 -0.74 -20.54 -2.89
N ALA A 35 0.56 -20.78 -2.95
CA ALA A 35 1.26 -20.96 -4.22
C ALA A 35 0.87 -22.25 -4.95
N GLN A 36 0.36 -23.28 -4.26
CA GLN A 36 -0.11 -24.52 -4.89
C GLN A 36 -1.17 -24.23 -5.95
N GLU A 37 -2.16 -23.40 -5.61
CA GLU A 37 -3.27 -23.04 -6.48
C GLU A 37 -2.78 -22.24 -7.69
N ILE A 38 -1.92 -21.24 -7.47
CA ILE A 38 -1.31 -20.42 -8.54
C ILE A 38 -0.49 -21.27 -9.51
N LEU A 39 0.19 -22.29 -8.99
CA LEU A 39 1.04 -23.16 -9.77
C LEU A 39 0.26 -24.27 -10.49
N GLY A 40 -1.01 -24.52 -10.11
CA GLY A 40 -1.81 -25.63 -10.62
C GLY A 40 -1.21 -27.00 -10.28
N TRP A 41 -0.51 -27.12 -9.15
CA TRP A 41 0.19 -28.35 -8.77
C TRP A 41 -0.65 -29.22 -7.84
N SER A 42 -0.53 -30.54 -8.01
CA SER A 42 -1.15 -31.53 -7.11
C SER A 42 -0.65 -31.50 -5.66
N SER A 43 0.49 -30.86 -5.41
CA SER A 43 1.10 -30.72 -4.10
C SER A 43 1.73 -29.32 -3.96
N PRO A 44 1.77 -28.74 -2.74
CA PRO A 44 2.44 -27.47 -2.51
C PRO A 44 3.91 -27.48 -2.95
N PRO A 45 4.44 -26.38 -3.50
CA PRO A 45 5.88 -26.19 -3.65
C PRO A 45 6.59 -26.24 -2.28
N THR A 46 7.88 -26.58 -2.29
CA THR A 46 8.69 -26.46 -1.07
C THR A 46 9.13 -25.02 -0.86
N ARG A 47 9.36 -24.64 0.41
CA ARG A 47 9.99 -23.35 0.76
C ARG A 47 11.28 -23.12 -0.02
N GLN A 48 12.10 -24.16 -0.22
CA GLN A 48 13.36 -24.05 -0.93
C GLN A 48 13.16 -23.64 -2.39
N ALA A 49 12.14 -24.19 -3.07
CA ALA A 49 11.81 -23.84 -4.44
C ALA A 49 11.40 -22.36 -4.58
N LEU A 50 10.56 -21.87 -3.66
CA LEU A 50 10.12 -20.47 -3.66
C LEU A 50 11.25 -19.50 -3.25
N ASN A 51 12.03 -19.84 -2.22
CA ASN A 51 13.07 -18.97 -1.68
C ASN A 51 14.28 -18.83 -2.63
N LYS A 52 14.51 -19.80 -3.53
CA LYS A 52 15.52 -19.66 -4.61
C LYS A 52 15.16 -18.54 -5.60
N LYS A 53 13.88 -18.18 -5.73
CA LYS A 53 13.46 -17.03 -6.54
C LYS A 53 13.60 -15.75 -5.72
N ILE A 54 14.63 -14.96 -6.03
CA ILE A 54 14.99 -13.73 -5.29
C ILE A 54 13.78 -12.78 -5.15
N THR A 55 12.98 -12.63 -6.21
CA THR A 55 11.78 -11.79 -6.21
C THR A 55 10.74 -12.22 -5.16
N ILE A 56 10.47 -13.52 -5.04
CA ILE A 56 9.54 -14.06 -4.03
C ILE A 56 10.10 -13.86 -2.62
N LYS A 57 11.40 -14.12 -2.43
CA LYS A 57 12.08 -13.89 -1.15
C LYS A 57 11.96 -12.42 -0.70
N LEU A 58 12.21 -11.48 -1.62
CA LEU A 58 12.11 -10.05 -1.34
C LEU A 58 10.67 -9.63 -1.04
N ALA A 59 9.69 -10.11 -1.81
CA ALA A 59 8.28 -9.85 -1.55
C ALA A 59 7.86 -10.34 -0.15
N TYR A 60 8.28 -11.56 0.23
CA TYR A 60 8.02 -12.11 1.56
C TYR A 60 8.58 -11.21 2.67
N GLN A 61 9.86 -10.84 2.56
CA GLN A 61 10.52 -10.03 3.58
C GLN A 61 9.87 -8.64 3.70
N ALA A 62 9.63 -7.98 2.56
CA ALA A 62 8.99 -6.67 2.53
C ALA A 62 7.59 -6.69 3.15
N LYS A 63 6.77 -7.69 2.81
CA LYS A 63 5.43 -7.84 3.40
C LYS A 63 5.52 -8.13 4.90
N LYS A 64 6.41 -9.02 5.32
CA LYS A 64 6.60 -9.34 6.74
C LYS A 64 7.00 -8.12 7.56
N ASP A 65 7.92 -7.30 7.05
CA ASP A 65 8.32 -6.05 7.70
C ASP A 65 7.17 -5.03 7.72
N SER A 66 6.37 -4.96 6.66
CA SER A 66 5.15 -4.11 6.64
C SER A 66 4.13 -4.55 7.69
N LEU A 67 3.85 -5.85 7.81
CA LEU A 67 2.93 -6.38 8.81
C LEU A 67 3.43 -6.15 10.24
N ARG A 68 4.74 -6.30 10.47
CA ARG A 68 5.35 -5.95 11.76
C ARG A 68 5.15 -4.47 12.08
N LYS A 69 5.44 -3.56 11.14
CA LYS A 69 5.24 -2.12 11.34
C LYS A 69 3.78 -1.77 11.61
N GLU A 70 2.84 -2.43 10.95
CA GLU A 70 1.41 -2.23 11.19
C GLU A 70 1.00 -2.69 12.59
N ALA A 71 1.41 -3.90 12.99
CA ALA A 71 1.17 -4.40 14.34
C ALA A 71 1.78 -3.48 15.41
N GLU A 72 3.00 -2.98 15.19
CA GLU A 72 3.63 -2.03 16.09
C GLU A 72 2.92 -0.67 16.12
N ARG A 73 2.32 -0.20 15.02
CA ARG A 73 1.48 1.01 15.04
C ARG A 73 0.27 0.81 15.93
N VAL A 74 -0.42 -0.32 15.78
CA VAL A 74 -1.59 -0.65 16.61
C VAL A 74 -1.22 -0.77 18.09
N THR A 75 -0.07 -1.37 18.42
CA THR A 75 0.36 -1.51 19.82
C THR A 75 0.87 -0.20 20.43
N ARG A 76 1.47 0.69 19.62
CA ARG A 76 1.90 2.04 20.05
C ARG A 76 0.77 3.06 20.11
N LEU A 77 -0.40 2.76 19.56
CA LEU A 77 -1.55 3.64 19.72
C LEU A 77 -1.98 3.65 21.19
N PRO A 78 -2.08 4.83 21.83
CA PRO A 78 -2.67 4.91 23.16
C PRO A 78 -4.08 4.36 23.09
N ARG A 79 -4.33 3.28 23.84
CA ARG A 79 -5.65 2.65 23.91
C ARG A 79 -6.59 3.64 24.59
N PRO A 80 -7.79 3.87 24.02
CA PRO A 80 -8.80 4.66 24.73
C PRO A 80 -9.07 3.99 26.08
N LYS A 81 -9.14 4.78 27.16
CA LYS A 81 -9.37 4.24 28.51
C LYS A 81 -10.83 3.84 28.68
N THR A 82 -11.73 4.44 27.91
CA THR A 82 -13.16 4.15 27.88
C THR A 82 -13.68 3.99 26.45
N ILE A 83 -14.85 3.37 26.29
CA ILE A 83 -15.55 3.30 25.00
C ILE A 83 -15.88 4.71 24.50
N GLN A 84 -16.23 5.62 25.41
CA GLN A 84 -16.51 7.01 25.11
C GLN A 84 -15.28 7.73 24.52
N ASP A 85 -14.09 7.56 25.09
CA ASP A 85 -12.86 8.15 24.54
C ASP A 85 -12.61 7.69 23.09
N GLY A 86 -12.93 6.42 22.80
CA GLY A 86 -12.86 5.84 21.47
C GLY A 86 -13.86 6.49 20.51
N ALA A 87 -15.12 6.60 20.92
CA ALA A 87 -16.18 7.25 20.14
C ALA A 87 -15.87 8.72 19.86
N GLU A 88 -15.39 9.47 20.85
CA GLU A 88 -14.97 10.86 20.69
C GLU A 88 -13.78 11.00 19.75
N ARG A 89 -12.81 10.08 19.82
CA ARG A 89 -11.67 10.05 18.89
C ARG A 89 -12.13 9.79 17.46
N ILE A 90 -13.06 8.86 17.25
CA ILE A 90 -13.64 8.57 15.93
C ILE A 90 -14.36 9.81 15.40
N ALA A 91 -15.26 10.41 16.18
CA ALA A 91 -16.00 11.61 15.78
C ALA A 91 -15.08 12.78 15.40
N ARG A 92 -13.96 12.98 16.14
CA ARG A 92 -12.95 13.98 15.79
C ARG A 92 -12.27 13.69 14.46
N LEU A 93 -11.90 12.42 14.21
CA LEU A 93 -11.24 12.01 12.97
C LEU A 93 -12.19 12.14 11.77
N GLU A 94 -13.46 11.76 11.92
CA GLU A 94 -14.48 11.91 10.89
C GLU A 94 -14.69 13.38 10.52
N LYS A 95 -14.81 14.26 11.52
CA LYS A 95 -14.92 15.70 11.32
C LYS A 95 -13.69 16.29 10.60
N GLU A 96 -12.50 15.82 10.93
CA GLU A 96 -11.27 16.27 10.26
C GLU A 96 -11.20 15.77 8.82
N ILE A 97 -11.61 14.53 8.54
CA ILE A 97 -11.72 14.01 7.18
C ILE A 97 -12.70 14.85 6.35
N GLU A 98 -13.88 15.17 6.90
CA GLU A 98 -14.87 16.02 6.24
C GLU A 98 -14.28 17.41 5.94
N ARG A 99 -13.63 18.03 6.93
CA ARG A 99 -12.96 19.33 6.77
C ARG A 99 -11.89 19.29 5.69
N LEU A 100 -11.01 18.28 5.71
CA LEU A 100 -9.95 18.11 4.72
C LEU A 100 -10.51 17.90 3.32
N ASN A 101 -11.56 17.09 3.17
CA ASN A 101 -12.24 16.88 1.90
C ASN A 101 -12.85 18.18 1.36
N LEU A 102 -13.49 18.98 2.23
CA LEU A 102 -14.02 20.30 1.85
C LEU A 102 -12.92 21.25 1.38
N VAL A 103 -11.82 21.34 2.14
CA VAL A 103 -10.66 22.18 1.78
C VAL A 103 -10.06 21.74 0.45
N ASN A 104 -9.87 20.44 0.26
CA ASN A 104 -9.32 19.89 -0.97
C ASN A 104 -10.24 20.15 -2.18
N SER A 105 -11.56 20.01 -2.01
CA SER A 105 -12.55 20.34 -3.04
C SER A 105 -12.49 21.82 -3.46
N LYS A 106 -12.43 22.73 -2.49
CA LYS A 106 -12.27 24.17 -2.73
C LYS A 106 -10.94 24.48 -3.43
N MET A 107 -9.84 23.85 -3.00
CA MET A 107 -8.53 24.04 -3.64
C MET A 107 -8.55 23.56 -5.09
N ALA A 108 -9.17 22.40 -5.36
CA ALA A 108 -9.34 21.88 -6.71
C ALA A 108 -10.18 22.81 -7.60
N GLU A 109 -11.22 23.44 -7.05
CA GLU A 109 -12.01 24.47 -7.74
C GLU A 109 -11.15 25.69 -8.13
N VAL A 110 -10.41 26.25 -7.18
CA VAL A 110 -9.51 27.39 -7.45
C VAL A 110 -8.46 27.03 -8.51
N ILE A 111 -7.85 25.85 -8.42
CA ILE A 111 -6.89 25.36 -9.42
C ILE A 111 -7.54 25.25 -10.80
N ARG A 112 -8.79 24.77 -10.90
CA ARG A 112 -9.53 24.70 -12.17
C ARG A 112 -9.77 26.09 -12.77
N ILE A 113 -10.21 27.05 -11.96
CA ILE A 113 -10.43 28.43 -12.41
C ILE A 113 -9.13 29.05 -12.94
N ILE A 114 -8.04 28.94 -12.17
CA ILE A 114 -6.72 29.44 -12.57
C ILE A 114 -6.26 28.76 -13.86
N SER A 115 -6.38 27.43 -13.96
CA SER A 115 -5.96 26.67 -15.13
C SER A 115 -6.77 27.06 -16.37
N HIS A 116 -8.09 27.25 -16.23
CA HIS A 116 -8.96 27.68 -17.31
C HIS A 116 -8.56 29.07 -17.82
N ASN A 117 -8.45 30.04 -16.91
CA ASN A 117 -8.07 31.41 -17.26
C ASN A 117 -6.67 31.48 -17.90
N ALA A 118 -5.72 30.72 -17.35
CA ALA A 118 -4.35 30.69 -17.85
C ALA A 118 -4.21 29.96 -19.20
N SER A 119 -5.10 29.03 -19.52
CA SER A 119 -5.06 28.27 -20.79
C SER A 119 -5.20 29.15 -22.03
N SER A 120 -5.80 30.34 -21.87
CA SER A 120 -5.88 31.35 -22.93
C SER A 120 -4.54 32.02 -23.27
N LYS A 121 -3.54 31.94 -22.38
CA LYS A 121 -2.25 32.64 -22.49
C LYS A 121 -1.03 31.72 -22.47
N PHE A 122 -1.15 30.54 -21.88
CA PHE A 122 -0.02 29.64 -21.63
C PHE A 122 -0.35 28.22 -22.05
N LYS A 123 0.65 27.51 -22.60
CA LYS A 123 0.52 26.07 -22.86
C LYS A 123 0.69 25.29 -21.56
N ARG A 124 0.07 24.11 -21.50
CA ARG A 124 0.11 23.23 -20.32
C ARG A 124 1.52 23.00 -19.76
N HIS A 125 2.52 22.80 -20.62
CA HIS A 125 3.90 22.56 -20.18
C HIS A 125 4.53 23.78 -19.49
N GLU A 126 4.07 24.99 -19.79
CA GLU A 126 4.54 26.23 -19.15
C GLU A 126 3.93 26.39 -17.75
N LEU A 127 2.66 26.02 -17.59
CA LEU A 127 1.95 26.05 -16.31
C LEU A 127 2.43 24.98 -15.32
N MET A 128 3.01 23.89 -15.83
CA MET A 128 3.49 22.76 -15.03
C MET A 128 5.01 22.81 -14.76
N LYS A 129 5.68 23.94 -15.04
CA LYS A 129 7.09 24.11 -14.70
C LYS A 129 7.27 23.98 -13.17
N PRO A 130 8.29 23.26 -12.70
CA PRO A 130 8.53 23.10 -11.27
C PRO A 130 8.81 24.46 -10.63
N ILE A 131 8.30 24.65 -9.41
CA ILE A 131 8.59 25.85 -8.62
C ILE A 131 10.10 25.85 -8.32
N PRO A 132 10.82 26.97 -8.57
CA PRO A 132 12.24 27.05 -8.24
C PRO A 132 12.45 26.82 -6.73
N PRO A 133 13.58 26.21 -6.32
CA PRO A 133 13.85 25.93 -4.91
C PRO A 133 13.84 27.24 -4.10
N SER A 134 13.14 27.23 -2.96
CA SER A 134 13.12 28.34 -2.01
C SER A 134 14.54 28.65 -1.54
N LYS A 135 14.97 29.92 -1.60
CA LYS A 135 16.25 30.38 -1.04
C LYS A 135 16.22 30.64 0.46
N HIS A 136 15.14 30.28 1.16
CA HIS A 136 15.03 30.45 2.61
C HIS A 136 14.67 29.12 3.27
N ALA A 137 15.65 28.58 3.99
CA ALA A 137 15.55 27.62 5.07
C ALA A 137 16.04 28.32 6.35
#